data_AF-A0AA41VB82-F1
#
_entry.id   AF-A0AA41VB82-F1
#
_cell.length_a   1.000
_cell.length_b   1.000
_cell.length_c   1.000
_cell.angle_alpha   90.00
_cell.angle_beta   90.00
_cell.angle_gamma   90.00
#
_symmetry.space_group_name_H-M   'P 1'
#
loop_
_entity.id
_entity.type
_entity.pdbx_description
1 polymer ?
#
loop_
_entity_poly.entity_id
_entity_poly.type
_entity_poly.pdbx_seq_one_letter_code
_entity_poly.pdbx_strand_id
1 'polypeptide(L)' 'MSGGIARGRLTEERKAWRKNHPHGFVAKPETAPDGSVNLMTWQCTIPGKPG' A
#
# COMPACT_ATOMS: atom_id res chain seq x y z
N MET A 1 11.78 -11.34 13.43
CA MET A 1 12.25 -10.91 12.10
C MET A 1 12.29 -9.40 12.07
N SER A 2 13.48 -8.82 12.11
CA SER A 2 13.75 -7.38 12.19
C SER A 2 13.54 -6.69 10.83
N GLY A 3 12.30 -6.61 10.38
CA GLY A 3 11.94 -5.56 9.42
C GLY A 3 12.01 -4.24 10.16
N GLY A 4 13.04 -3.42 9.91
CA GLY A 4 13.26 -2.15 10.62
C GLY A 4 12.00 -1.28 10.72
N ILE A 5 11.98 -0.34 11.67
CA ILE A 5 10.79 0.45 12.10
C ILE A 5 9.88 0.86 10.92
N ALA A 6 10.46 1.35 9.82
CA ALA A 6 9.73 1.71 8.61
C ALA A 6 8.89 0.56 8.01
N ARG A 7 9.46 -0.63 7.83
CA ARG A 7 8.75 -1.80 7.27
C ARG A 7 7.64 -2.29 8.21
N GLY A 8 7.87 -2.24 9.52
CA GLY A 8 6.86 -2.54 10.53
C GLY A 8 5.64 -1.64 10.36
N ARG A 9 5.86 -0.32 10.35
CA ARG A 9 4.79 0.67 10.16
C ARG A 9 4.06 0.50 8.81
N LEU A 10 4.78 0.29 7.71
CA LEU A 10 4.17 0.10 6.39
C LEU A 10 3.29 -1.17 6.31
N THR A 11 3.64 -2.19 7.08
CA THR A 11 2.80 -3.41 7.20
C THR A 11 1.49 -3.09 7.92
N GLU A 12 1.53 -2.29 8.98
CA GLU A 12 0.34 -1.83 9.70
C GLU A 12 -0.57 -0.97 8.80
N GLU A 13 0.00 -0.02 8.05
CA GLU A 13 -0.74 0.81 7.10
C GLU A 13 -1.41 -0.04 6.01
N ARG A 14 -0.70 -1.02 5.43
CA ARG A 14 -1.28 -1.95 4.45
C ARG A 14 -2.45 -2.73 5.03
N LYS A 15 -2.35 -3.17 6.28
CA LYS A 15 -3.43 -3.88 6.99
C LYS A 15 -4.63 -2.97 7.22
N ALA A 16 -4.40 -1.73 7.67
CA ALA A 16 -5.45 -0.75 7.90
C ALA A 16 -6.17 -0.38 6.59
N TRP A 17 -5.42 -0.10 5.52
CA TRP A 17 -5.97 0.22 4.19
C TRP A 17 -6.83 -0.92 3.63
N ARG A 18 -6.37 -2.16 3.74
CA ARG A 18 -7.14 -3.34 3.30
C ARG A 18 -8.44 -3.52 4.08
N LYS A 19 -8.46 -3.09 5.35
CA LYS A 19 -9.67 -3.14 6.19
C LYS A 19 -10.65 -2.05 5.80
N ASN A 20 -10.18 -0.84 5.57
CA ASN A 20 -11.01 0.30 5.22
C ASN A 20 -10.22 1.33 4.41
N HIS A 21 -10.75 1.70 3.25
CA HIS A 21 -10.24 2.80 2.44
C HIS A 21 -11.40 3.45 1.67
N PRO A 22 -11.27 4.73 1.25
CA PRO A 22 -12.31 5.40 0.49
C PRO A 22 -12.60 4.70 -0.84
N HIS A 23 -13.88 4.64 -1.23
CA HIS A 23 -14.29 3.99 -2.46
C HIS A 23 -13.60 4.60 -3.70
N GLY A 24 -13.11 3.74 -4.59
CA GLY A 24 -12.42 4.12 -5.82
C GLY A 24 -10.95 4.52 -5.65
N PHE A 25 -10.47 4.71 -4.42
CA PHE A 25 -9.05 4.92 -4.16
C PHE A 25 -8.31 3.59 -4.15
N VAL A 26 -7.10 3.58 -4.71
CA VAL A 26 -6.21 2.41 -4.70
C VAL A 26 -4.88 2.80 -4.08
N ALA A 27 -4.35 1.94 -3.21
CA ALA A 27 -2.97 2.00 -2.74
C ALA A 27 -2.48 0.57 -2.52
N LYS A 28 -1.47 0.15 -3.29
CA LYS A 28 -0.84 -1.17 -3.16
C LYS A 28 0.68 -1.04 -3.26
N PRO A 29 1.46 -1.81 -2.48
CA PRO A 29 2.90 -1.86 -2.67
C PRO A 29 3.25 -2.38 -4.07
N GLU A 30 4.39 -1.95 -4.58
CA GLU A 30 4.92 -2.41 -5.85
C GLU A 30 5.27 -3.90 -5.80
N THR A 31 4.90 -4.64 -6.86
CA THR A 31 5.38 -6.00 -7.10
C THR A 31 6.57 -5.92 -8.05
N ALA A 32 7.74 -6.35 -7.58
CA ALA A 32 8.94 -6.39 -8.38
C ALA A 32 8.87 -7.48 -9.47
N PRO A 33 9.73 -7.44 -10.51
CA PRO A 33 9.71 -8.42 -11.60
C PRO A 33 9.93 -9.88 -11.14
N ASP A 34 10.59 -10.07 -10.00
CA ASP A 34 10.81 -11.38 -9.37
C ASP A 34 9.59 -11.89 -8.55
N GLY A 35 8.50 -11.13 -8.53
CA GLY A 35 7.28 -11.45 -7.78
C GLY A 35 7.34 -11.05 -6.31
N SER A 36 8.46 -10.51 -5.81
CA SER A 36 8.56 -10.00 -4.45
C SER A 36 7.80 -8.69 -4.28
N VAL A 37 7.37 -8.40 -3.05
CA VAL A 37 6.61 -7.18 -2.73
C VAL A 37 7.54 -6.16 -2.09
N ASN A 38 7.70 -5.01 -2.74
CA ASN A 38 8.46 -3.89 -2.21
C ASN A 38 7.55 -2.96 -1.39
N LEU A 39 7.55 -3.11 -0.06
CA LEU A 39 6.78 -2.24 0.84
C LEU A 39 7.19 -0.77 0.80
N MET A 40 8.36 -0.42 0.25
CA MET A 40 8.88 0.94 0.25
C MET A 40 8.36 1.79 -0.91
N THR A 41 7.77 1.17 -1.93
CA THR A 41 7.21 1.86 -3.11
C THR A 41 5.76 1.46 -3.30
N TRP A 42 4.87 2.42 -3.56
CA TRP A 42 3.44 2.20 -3.66
C TRP A 42 2.87 2.74 -4.96
N GLN A 43 2.01 1.95 -5.59
CA GLN A 43 1.20 2.36 -6.72
C GLN A 43 -0.16 2.81 -6.20
N CYS A 44 -0.44 4.10 -6.36
CA CYS A 44 -1.65 4.74 -5.85
C CYS A 44 -2.50 5.29 -7.01
N THR A 45 -3.82 5.28 -6.83
CA THR A 45 -4.77 5.90 -7.76
C THR A 45 -5.79 6.69 -6.98
N ILE A 46 -6.00 7.94 -7.39
CA ILE A 46 -6.96 8.86 -6.79
C ILE A 46 -8.06 9.10 -7.83
N PRO A 47 -9.31 8.69 -7.57
CA PRO A 47 -10.41 8.94 -8.48
C PRO A 47 -10.75 10.43 -8.47
N GLY A 48 -11.18 10.94 -9.63
CA GLY A 48 -11.76 12.28 -9.73
C GLY A 48 -13.03 12.39 -8.89
N LYS A 49 -13.35 13.60 -8.43
CA LYS A 49 -14.64 13.85 -7.78
C LYS A 49 -15.78 13.61 -8.76
N PRO A 50 -16.94 13.12 -8.31
CA PRO A 50 -18.16 13.17 -9.11
C PRO A 50 -18.41 14.60 -9.58
N GLY A 51 -18.83 14.75 -10.84
CA GLY A 51 -19.13 16.05 -11.46
C GLY A 51 -20.26 16.79 -10.76
#